data_AF-A0A956SFW7-F1
#
_entry.id   AF-A0A956SFW7-F1
#
_cell.length_a   1.000
_cell.length_b   1.000
_cell.length_c   1.000
_cell.angle_alpha   90.00
_cell.angle_beta   90.00
_cell.angle_gamma   90.00
#
_symmetry.space_group_name_H-M   'P 1'
#
loop_
_entity.id
_entity.type
_entity.pdbx_description
1 polymer ?
#
loop_
_entity_poly.entity_id
_entity_poly.type
_entity_poly.pdbx_seq_one_letter_code
_entity_poly.pdbx_strand_id
1 'polypeptide(L)'
;MRTSFGTAVRRTLPLVFALLVGFRVFSGCAPESTTEPPVPRLDKSSIDFGEIPVGEFAEETFTIGNLGGGDLNGTISETCAGFSIVAGGGAYSLGTGDELEVTVRFTPTTAGHRDCLIQTGNSDIGDIACEGTGTESDVVLGACCTTDHTCSVVTEEECGSPSEWLGEGTNCLPDPCEPATGACCVESGDCTFGFEVDCNGTWTEGASCDPNPCDQPTVTCCFPDGSCTVVVASECTGVPSDAPSCDPNPCDQPTGSCCFVGGDCTLTTEADCPATWTDGEACEPNPCEQPTGSCCAPDGTCSVTLDAECNGVWIVFGVCEPNPCEQPTGSCCLDDGSCQVTEEAACDGEWTEFEDCTPNPCPQPEGSCCVDTGDCTVTLESQCNGDWTMFANCEPNPCE
;
A
#
# COMPACT_ATOMS: atom_id res chain seq x y z
N MET A 1 -111.82 -18.48 -11.30
CA MET A 1 -113.27 -18.25 -11.12
C MET A 1 -113.52 -18.25 -9.63
N ARG A 2 -113.80 -17.09 -9.02
CA ARG A 2 -115.16 -16.56 -8.74
C ARG A 2 -115.97 -17.60 -7.94
N THR A 3 -116.54 -17.34 -6.76
CA THR A 3 -117.00 -16.07 -6.17
C THR A 3 -117.50 -16.35 -4.75
N SER A 4 -117.33 -15.37 -3.87
CA SER A 4 -118.03 -15.18 -2.59
C SER A 4 -119.53 -14.90 -2.80
N PHE A 5 -120.39 -15.37 -1.88
CA PHE A 5 -121.66 -14.77 -1.43
C PHE A 5 -121.94 -15.41 -0.04
N GLY A 6 -122.47 -14.75 0.99
CA GLY A 6 -123.26 -13.53 1.08
C GLY A 6 -124.29 -13.72 2.21
N THR A 7 -124.19 -12.88 3.22
CA THR A 7 -124.89 -12.71 4.51
C THR A 7 -126.44 -12.67 4.50
N ALA A 8 -127.10 -13.06 5.62
CA ALA A 8 -128.24 -12.36 6.30
C ALA A 8 -128.94 -13.27 7.36
N VAL A 9 -128.91 -13.03 8.68
CA VAL A 9 -129.68 -12.09 9.56
C VAL A 9 -131.12 -12.55 9.95
N ARG A 10 -131.38 -12.73 11.27
CA ARG A 10 -132.49 -12.18 12.13
C ARG A 10 -132.60 -12.96 13.46
N ARG A 11 -132.32 -12.35 14.63
CA ARG A 11 -133.25 -11.76 15.66
C ARG A 11 -134.39 -12.73 16.07
N THR A 12 -134.58 -13.12 17.34
CA THR A 12 -135.09 -12.32 18.48
C THR A 12 -135.02 -13.09 19.83
N LEU A 13 -134.88 -12.37 20.95
CA LEU A 13 -134.90 -12.80 22.37
C LEU A 13 -136.35 -12.93 22.92
N PRO A 14 -136.59 -13.74 23.99
CA PRO A 14 -137.01 -13.17 25.29
C PRO A 14 -136.41 -13.93 26.52
N LEU A 15 -135.94 -13.24 27.58
CA LEU A 15 -136.63 -12.85 28.84
C LEU A 15 -136.95 -13.98 29.87
N VAL A 16 -135.99 -14.16 30.80
CA VAL A 16 -136.07 -14.27 32.29
C VAL A 16 -137.09 -15.20 32.98
N PHE A 17 -136.59 -16.12 33.84
CA PHE A 17 -137.12 -16.32 35.20
C PHE A 17 -136.03 -16.91 36.13
N ALA A 18 -135.86 -16.28 37.30
CA ALA A 18 -134.81 -16.53 38.27
C ALA A 18 -135.21 -17.57 39.33
N LEU A 19 -134.24 -18.31 39.88
CA LEU A 19 -134.35 -18.96 41.19
C LEU A 19 -133.00 -18.89 41.91
N LEU A 20 -133.00 -18.20 43.06
CA LEU A 20 -131.87 -17.93 43.95
C LEU A 20 -131.61 -19.12 44.87
N VAL A 21 -130.35 -19.57 44.94
CA VAL A 21 -129.82 -20.34 46.09
C VAL A 21 -128.48 -19.71 46.49
N GLY A 22 -128.39 -19.25 47.73
CA GLY A 22 -127.27 -18.48 48.26
C GLY A 22 -125.98 -19.30 48.43
N PHE A 23 -124.91 -18.87 47.77
CA PHE A 23 -123.54 -19.34 47.98
C PHE A 23 -122.82 -18.36 48.91
N ARG A 24 -122.21 -18.91 49.98
CA ARG A 24 -121.34 -18.14 50.87
C ARG A 24 -120.05 -17.78 50.13
N VAL A 25 -119.74 -16.50 50.08
CA VAL A 25 -118.46 -15.96 49.59
C VAL A 25 -117.40 -16.27 50.64
N PHE A 26 -116.48 -17.20 50.36
CA PHE A 26 -115.19 -17.25 51.03
C PHE A 26 -114.24 -16.29 50.29
N SER A 27 -113.69 -15.37 51.07
CA SER A 27 -112.65 -14.43 50.68
C SER A 27 -111.46 -15.16 50.06
N GLY A 28 -111.00 -14.69 48.90
CA GLY A 28 -109.90 -15.29 48.15
C GLY A 28 -108.57 -15.24 48.92
N CYS A 29 -107.81 -16.33 48.79
CA CYS A 29 -106.36 -16.29 48.77
C CYS A 29 -105.97 -16.64 47.33
N ALA A 30 -105.42 -15.67 46.59
CA ALA A 30 -104.78 -15.97 45.32
C ALA A 30 -103.59 -16.93 45.59
N PRO A 31 -103.30 -17.93 44.74
CA PRO A 31 -102.00 -18.56 44.79
C PRO A 31 -100.97 -17.47 44.44
N GLU A 32 -100.10 -17.14 45.39
CA GLU A 32 -98.91 -16.35 45.06
C GLU A 32 -98.14 -17.13 44.00
N SER A 33 -98.01 -16.55 42.81
CA SER A 33 -97.17 -17.07 41.74
C SER A 33 -95.73 -16.89 42.16
N THR A 34 -95.19 -17.86 42.91
CA THR A 34 -93.76 -17.92 43.22
C THR A 34 -93.04 -18.39 41.96
N THR A 35 -92.56 -17.44 41.16
CA THR A 35 -91.64 -17.72 40.05
C THR A 35 -90.39 -18.40 40.62
N GLU A 36 -90.13 -19.65 40.24
CA GLU A 36 -88.89 -20.35 40.55
C GLU A 36 -87.69 -19.51 40.07
N PRO A 37 -86.62 -19.36 40.86
CA PRO A 37 -85.48 -18.55 40.44
C PRO A 37 -84.78 -19.15 39.22
N PRO A 38 -84.06 -18.31 38.42
CA PRO A 38 -83.22 -18.82 37.34
C PRO A 38 -82.10 -19.69 37.91
N VAL A 39 -81.78 -20.77 37.19
CA VAL A 39 -80.67 -21.67 37.52
C VAL A 39 -79.66 -21.57 36.38
N PRO A 40 -78.60 -20.76 36.53
CA PRO A 40 -77.62 -20.57 35.47
C PRO A 40 -76.80 -21.83 35.21
N ARG A 41 -76.48 -22.03 33.94
CA ARG A 41 -75.56 -23.06 33.45
C ARG A 41 -74.52 -22.38 32.57
N LEU A 42 -73.26 -22.72 32.81
CA LEU A 42 -72.14 -22.43 31.93
C LEU A 42 -71.51 -23.76 31.52
N ASP A 43 -71.30 -23.99 30.23
CA ASP A 43 -70.74 -25.24 29.71
C ASP A 43 -69.23 -25.37 29.92
N LYS A 44 -68.48 -24.25 29.84
CA LYS A 44 -67.06 -24.16 30.17
C LYS A 44 -66.70 -22.83 30.81
N SER A 45 -65.84 -22.88 31.84
CA SER A 45 -65.32 -21.70 32.53
C SER A 45 -64.00 -21.18 31.98
N SER A 46 -63.37 -21.91 31.04
CA SER A 46 -62.18 -21.44 30.34
C SER A 46 -62.06 -21.92 28.89
N ILE A 47 -61.30 -21.18 28.08
CA ILE A 47 -60.97 -21.47 26.68
C ILE A 47 -59.48 -21.20 26.49
N ASP A 48 -58.75 -22.19 25.96
CA ASP A 48 -57.36 -22.02 25.51
C ASP A 48 -57.34 -22.09 23.98
N PHE A 49 -56.90 -21.01 23.35
CA PHE A 49 -56.76 -20.89 21.89
C PHE A 49 -55.43 -21.47 21.37
N GLY A 50 -54.50 -21.85 22.25
CA GLY A 50 -53.20 -22.37 21.89
C GLY A 50 -52.27 -21.33 21.28
N GLU A 51 -51.39 -21.77 20.39
CA GLU A 51 -50.42 -20.94 19.68
C GLU A 51 -50.96 -20.55 18.30
N ILE A 52 -51.06 -19.24 18.04
CA ILE A 52 -51.56 -18.68 16.79
C ILE A 52 -50.52 -17.68 16.24
N PRO A 53 -50.09 -17.78 14.97
CA PRO A 53 -49.16 -16.83 14.38
C PRO A 53 -49.70 -15.39 14.42
N VAL A 54 -48.82 -14.42 14.66
CA VAL A 54 -49.18 -13.00 14.62
C VAL A 54 -49.81 -12.65 13.26
N GLY A 55 -51.02 -12.08 13.29
CA GLY A 55 -51.80 -11.72 12.10
C GLY A 55 -52.86 -12.76 11.68
N GLU A 56 -52.82 -13.97 12.24
CA GLU A 56 -53.87 -14.99 12.05
C GLU A 56 -54.93 -14.95 13.17
N PHE A 57 -55.95 -15.82 13.10
CA PHE A 57 -56.99 -15.91 14.13
C PHE A 57 -57.52 -17.33 14.34
N ALA A 58 -58.04 -17.59 15.55
CA ALA A 58 -58.81 -18.77 15.90
C ALA A 58 -60.10 -18.39 16.61
N GLU A 59 -61.13 -19.24 16.50
CA GLU A 59 -62.46 -19.03 17.09
C GLU A 59 -62.90 -20.22 17.92
N GLU A 60 -63.51 -19.95 19.06
CA GLU A 60 -64.05 -20.95 19.99
C GLU A 60 -65.41 -20.48 20.54
N THR A 61 -66.29 -21.43 20.85
CA THR A 61 -67.66 -21.10 21.32
C THR A 61 -67.92 -21.60 22.73
N PHE A 62 -68.65 -20.84 23.56
CA PHE A 62 -69.19 -21.31 24.84
C PHE A 62 -70.68 -21.03 24.95
N THR A 63 -71.37 -21.72 25.85
CA THR A 63 -72.84 -21.69 25.99
C THR A 63 -73.27 -21.34 27.39
N ILE A 64 -74.15 -20.34 27.50
CA ILE A 64 -74.86 -19.95 28.71
C ILE A 64 -76.30 -20.45 28.63
N GLY A 65 -76.84 -21.02 29.71
CA GLY A 65 -78.24 -21.49 29.74
C GLY A 65 -78.97 -21.16 31.04
N ASN A 66 -80.30 -21.12 30.99
CA ASN A 66 -81.16 -21.05 32.16
C ASN A 66 -81.95 -22.35 32.33
N LEU A 67 -81.55 -23.18 33.29
CA LEU A 67 -82.21 -24.45 33.61
C LEU A 67 -83.36 -24.31 34.62
N GLY A 68 -83.61 -23.10 35.13
CA GLY A 68 -84.59 -22.82 36.18
C GLY A 68 -85.82 -22.05 35.69
N GLY A 69 -86.53 -21.43 36.64
CA GLY A 69 -87.62 -20.50 36.31
C GLY A 69 -87.09 -19.10 35.99
N GLY A 70 -88.00 -18.12 35.87
CA GLY A 70 -87.65 -16.70 35.71
C GLY A 70 -86.76 -16.40 34.48
N ASP A 71 -86.29 -15.15 34.40
CA ASP A 71 -85.41 -14.70 33.32
C ASP A 71 -83.97 -14.52 33.85
N LEU A 72 -83.01 -15.18 33.21
CA LEU A 72 -81.58 -14.99 33.45
C LEU A 72 -81.05 -13.88 32.54
N ASN A 73 -80.63 -12.77 33.14
CA ASN A 73 -80.24 -11.55 32.41
C ASN A 73 -78.77 -11.21 32.64
N GLY A 74 -78.14 -10.61 31.64
CA GLY A 74 -76.77 -10.08 31.73
C GLY A 74 -76.35 -9.39 30.44
N THR A 75 -75.07 -9.01 30.38
CA THR A 75 -74.44 -8.43 29.19
C THR A 75 -73.09 -9.10 29.00
N ILE A 76 -72.90 -9.74 27.85
CA ILE A 76 -71.62 -10.34 27.51
C ILE A 76 -70.72 -9.26 26.94
N SER A 77 -69.55 -9.08 27.54
CA SER A 77 -68.57 -8.10 27.12
C SER A 77 -67.13 -8.49 27.42
N GLU A 78 -66.22 -7.97 26.63
CA GLU A 78 -64.78 -8.13 26.71
C GLU A 78 -64.07 -6.78 26.55
N THR A 79 -62.91 -6.63 27.17
CA THR A 79 -62.09 -5.41 27.06
C THR A 79 -60.62 -5.68 26.78
N CYS A 80 -60.24 -6.94 26.57
CA CYS A 80 -58.86 -7.36 26.46
C CYS A 80 -58.34 -7.21 25.02
N ALA A 81 -57.07 -6.87 24.87
CA ALA A 81 -56.45 -6.78 23.55
C ALA A 81 -56.26 -8.20 22.95
N GLY A 82 -56.57 -8.35 21.66
CA GLY A 82 -56.40 -9.60 20.92
C GLY A 82 -57.60 -10.56 21.02
N PHE A 83 -58.60 -10.29 21.86
CA PHE A 83 -59.84 -11.05 21.91
C PHE A 83 -61.02 -10.21 21.43
N SER A 84 -61.97 -10.83 20.75
CA SER A 84 -63.20 -10.18 20.30
C SER A 84 -64.36 -11.16 20.30
N ILE A 85 -65.55 -10.69 20.66
CA ILE A 85 -66.79 -11.46 20.55
C ILE A 85 -67.39 -11.21 19.18
N VAL A 86 -67.36 -12.24 18.34
CA VAL A 86 -67.83 -12.15 16.95
C VAL A 86 -69.30 -12.56 16.80
N ALA A 87 -69.85 -13.29 17.77
CA ALA A 87 -71.27 -13.64 17.86
C ALA A 87 -71.70 -13.85 19.32
N GLY A 88 -72.98 -13.58 19.62
CA GLY A 88 -73.55 -13.79 20.94
C GLY A 88 -73.18 -12.74 22.00
N GLY A 89 -72.51 -11.65 21.63
CA GLY A 89 -72.16 -10.55 22.54
C GLY A 89 -73.33 -9.60 22.85
N GLY A 90 -73.17 -8.76 23.89
CA GLY A 90 -74.15 -7.75 24.30
C GLY A 90 -75.19 -8.25 25.32
N ALA A 91 -76.27 -7.48 25.49
CA ALA A 91 -77.30 -7.77 26.48
C ALA A 91 -78.14 -9.00 26.10
N TYR A 92 -78.41 -9.88 27.06
CA TYR A 92 -79.24 -11.07 26.88
C TYR A 92 -80.29 -11.22 28.00
N SER A 93 -81.35 -11.96 27.70
CA SER A 93 -82.40 -12.40 28.63
C SER A 93 -82.83 -13.81 28.23
N LEU A 94 -82.53 -14.81 29.05
CA LEU A 94 -82.84 -16.21 28.79
C LEU A 94 -84.01 -16.65 29.67
N GLY A 95 -85.11 -17.03 29.03
CA GLY A 95 -86.25 -17.62 29.71
C GLY A 95 -85.95 -19.06 30.13
N THR A 96 -86.94 -19.72 30.73
CA THR A 96 -86.81 -21.11 31.17
C THR A 96 -86.46 -22.05 30.02
N GLY A 97 -85.30 -22.70 30.11
CA GLY A 97 -84.79 -23.65 29.13
C GLY A 97 -84.05 -23.03 27.95
N ASP A 98 -83.94 -21.71 27.88
CA ASP A 98 -83.21 -21.04 26.80
C ASP A 98 -81.68 -21.13 26.99
N GLU A 99 -80.96 -21.17 25.87
CA GLU A 99 -79.50 -21.17 25.80
C GLU A 99 -79.01 -20.12 24.80
N LEU A 100 -77.82 -19.58 25.06
CA LEU A 100 -77.10 -18.63 24.21
C LEU A 100 -75.69 -19.13 23.96
N GLU A 101 -75.37 -19.38 22.69
CA GLU A 101 -74.01 -19.65 22.23
C GLU A 101 -73.28 -18.34 21.91
N VAL A 102 -72.03 -18.24 22.35
CA VAL A 102 -71.16 -17.07 22.20
C VAL A 102 -69.89 -17.51 21.51
N THR A 103 -69.50 -16.82 20.44
CA THR A 103 -68.26 -17.08 19.70
C THR A 103 -67.22 -16.04 20.02
N VAL A 104 -66.08 -16.48 20.55
CA VAL A 104 -64.93 -15.65 20.88
C VAL A 104 -63.83 -15.93 19.86
N ARG A 105 -63.22 -14.86 19.34
CA ARG A 105 -62.08 -14.91 18.43
C ARG A 105 -60.83 -14.38 19.12
N PHE A 106 -59.72 -15.11 19.00
CA PHE A 106 -58.37 -14.64 19.34
C PHE A 106 -57.61 -14.26 18.06
N THR A 107 -56.99 -13.08 18.04
CA THR A 107 -56.22 -12.53 16.91
C THR A 107 -54.97 -11.82 17.45
N PRO A 108 -53.86 -12.53 17.65
CA PRO A 108 -52.64 -11.94 18.20
C PRO A 108 -52.01 -10.94 17.22
N THR A 109 -51.67 -9.75 17.71
CA THR A 109 -50.99 -8.69 16.94
C THR A 109 -49.49 -8.60 17.23
N THR A 110 -49.04 -9.30 18.26
CA THR A 110 -47.65 -9.36 18.73
C THR A 110 -47.41 -10.72 19.35
N ALA A 111 -46.17 -11.21 19.31
CA ALA A 111 -45.84 -12.47 19.94
C ALA A 111 -46.00 -12.40 21.47
N GLY A 112 -46.23 -13.56 22.07
CA GLY A 112 -46.37 -13.77 23.50
C GLY A 112 -47.78 -14.14 23.96
N HIS A 113 -47.85 -14.63 25.19
CA HIS A 113 -49.07 -15.07 25.86
C HIS A 113 -50.02 -13.91 26.20
N ARG A 114 -51.32 -14.14 26.07
CA ARG A 114 -52.39 -13.17 26.32
C ARG A 114 -53.55 -13.88 27.04
N ASP A 115 -54.02 -13.23 28.09
CA ASP A 115 -55.20 -13.65 28.85
C ASP A 115 -56.33 -12.63 28.70
N CYS A 116 -57.56 -13.13 28.76
CA CYS A 116 -58.76 -12.31 28.84
C CYS A 116 -59.80 -12.93 29.77
N LEU A 117 -60.58 -12.06 30.42
CA LEU A 117 -61.75 -12.48 31.17
C LEU A 117 -62.99 -11.95 30.45
N ILE A 118 -63.76 -12.84 29.82
CA ILE A 118 -65.03 -12.50 29.17
C ILE A 118 -66.11 -12.42 30.25
N GLN A 119 -66.68 -11.23 30.41
CA GLN A 119 -67.68 -10.97 31.44
C GLN A 119 -69.04 -11.41 30.93
N THR A 120 -69.74 -12.27 31.66
CA THR A 120 -71.13 -12.66 31.32
C THR A 120 -72.17 -11.68 31.84
N GLY A 121 -71.74 -10.72 32.67
CA GLY A 121 -72.60 -9.70 33.25
C GLY A 121 -73.59 -10.23 34.30
N ASN A 122 -73.42 -11.47 34.75
CA ASN A 122 -74.22 -12.09 35.79
C ASN A 122 -73.33 -12.92 36.74
N SER A 123 -73.31 -12.55 38.02
CA SER A 123 -72.44 -13.18 39.02
C SER A 123 -72.75 -14.65 39.31
N ASP A 124 -73.98 -15.09 39.02
CA ASP A 124 -74.41 -16.47 39.27
C ASP A 124 -73.95 -17.42 38.14
N ILE A 125 -73.59 -16.88 36.97
CA ILE A 125 -73.02 -17.63 35.83
C ILE A 125 -71.50 -17.75 35.96
N GLY A 126 -70.85 -16.68 36.42
CA GLY A 126 -69.39 -16.55 36.42
C GLY A 126 -68.86 -16.02 35.09
N ASP A 127 -67.60 -15.60 35.11
CA ASP A 127 -66.87 -15.11 33.94
C ASP A 127 -66.05 -16.24 33.29
N ILE A 128 -65.72 -16.09 32.01
CA ILE A 128 -64.97 -17.10 31.25
C ILE A 128 -63.53 -16.62 31.08
N ALA A 129 -62.56 -17.44 31.52
CA ALA A 129 -61.15 -17.18 31.31
C ALA A 129 -60.71 -17.66 29.92
N CYS A 130 -60.20 -16.76 29.09
CA CYS A 130 -59.64 -17.08 27.78
C CYS A 130 -58.13 -16.86 27.81
N GLU A 131 -57.36 -17.79 27.25
CA GLU A 131 -55.92 -17.67 27.09
C GLU A 131 -55.50 -18.03 25.67
N GLY A 132 -54.40 -17.46 25.20
CA GLY A 132 -53.83 -17.75 23.88
C GLY A 132 -52.45 -17.13 23.71
N THR A 133 -51.61 -17.70 22.85
CA THR A 133 -50.23 -17.25 22.64
C THR A 133 -50.03 -16.85 21.20
N GLY A 134 -49.59 -15.60 20.97
CA GLY A 134 -49.10 -15.18 19.66
C GLY A 134 -47.70 -15.76 19.42
N THR A 135 -47.49 -16.45 18.30
CA THR A 135 -46.13 -16.85 17.89
C THR A 135 -45.61 -15.90 16.81
N GLU A 136 -44.29 -15.64 16.81
CA GLU A 136 -43.69 -14.94 15.67
C GLU A 136 -43.91 -15.76 14.39
N SER A 137 -44.08 -15.07 13.27
CA SER A 137 -44.22 -15.75 11.99
C SER A 137 -42.87 -16.36 11.60
N ASP A 138 -42.80 -17.69 11.44
CA ASP A 138 -41.58 -18.44 11.10
C ASP A 138 -41.11 -18.23 9.64
N VAL A 139 -41.60 -17.19 8.94
CA VAL A 139 -41.20 -16.91 7.56
C VAL A 139 -39.82 -16.26 7.56
N VAL A 140 -38.79 -17.10 7.41
CA VAL A 140 -37.40 -16.65 7.26
C VAL A 140 -37.19 -16.15 5.84
N LEU A 141 -37.08 -14.83 5.68
CA LEU A 141 -36.81 -14.17 4.41
C LEU A 141 -35.32 -13.80 4.26
N GLY A 142 -34.92 -13.59 3.02
CA GLY A 142 -33.54 -13.32 2.59
C GLY A 142 -33.49 -13.03 1.08
N ALA A 143 -32.33 -12.63 0.59
CA ALA A 143 -32.09 -12.33 -0.81
C ALA A 143 -31.80 -13.60 -1.62
N CYS A 144 -32.46 -13.69 -2.78
CA CYS A 144 -32.28 -14.73 -3.77
C CYS A 144 -31.77 -14.11 -5.07
N CYS A 145 -30.65 -14.63 -5.57
CA CYS A 145 -30.05 -14.23 -6.83
C CYS A 145 -30.37 -15.26 -7.91
N THR A 146 -31.14 -14.84 -8.91
CA THR A 146 -31.43 -15.67 -10.07
C THR A 146 -30.24 -15.69 -11.04
N THR A 147 -30.20 -16.66 -11.95
CA THR A 147 -29.13 -16.81 -12.95
C THR A 147 -29.03 -15.63 -13.94
N ASP A 148 -30.05 -14.79 -14.03
CA ASP A 148 -30.08 -13.55 -14.80
C ASP A 148 -29.77 -12.29 -13.96
N HIS A 149 -29.19 -12.47 -12.77
CA HIS A 149 -28.78 -11.40 -11.87
C HIS A 149 -29.93 -10.56 -11.30
N THR A 150 -31.15 -11.12 -11.26
CA THR A 150 -32.29 -10.44 -10.63
C THR A 150 -32.35 -10.79 -9.15
N CYS A 151 -32.32 -9.77 -8.27
CA CYS A 151 -32.52 -9.96 -6.84
C CYS A 151 -34.00 -9.96 -6.44
N SER A 152 -34.39 -10.91 -5.59
CA SER A 152 -35.71 -10.92 -4.92
C SER A 152 -35.61 -11.31 -3.45
N VAL A 153 -36.52 -10.83 -2.61
CA VAL A 153 -36.62 -11.24 -1.19
C VAL A 153 -37.73 -12.26 -1.03
N VAL A 154 -37.37 -13.53 -0.83
CA VAL A 154 -38.28 -14.69 -0.82
C VAL A 154 -37.96 -15.60 0.37
N THR A 155 -38.41 -16.85 0.42
CA THR A 155 -37.93 -17.88 1.37
C THR A 155 -36.85 -18.77 0.73
N GLU A 156 -36.09 -19.54 1.52
CA GLU A 156 -35.07 -20.47 1.00
C GLU A 156 -35.66 -21.50 0.01
N GLU A 157 -36.85 -22.02 0.31
CA GLU A 157 -37.57 -22.96 -0.55
C GLU A 157 -38.01 -22.32 -1.88
N GLU A 158 -38.48 -21.08 -1.83
CA GLU A 158 -38.88 -20.32 -3.02
C GLU A 158 -37.69 -19.90 -3.88
N CYS A 159 -36.52 -19.66 -3.28
CA CYS A 159 -35.33 -19.27 -4.03
C CYS A 159 -34.89 -20.39 -4.98
N GLY A 160 -34.73 -21.61 -4.46
CA GLY A 160 -34.56 -22.86 -5.22
C GLY A 160 -33.42 -22.88 -6.25
N SER A 161 -32.93 -24.07 -6.63
CA SER A 161 -31.99 -24.16 -7.75
C SER A 161 -32.70 -23.84 -9.09
N PRO A 162 -32.07 -23.11 -10.04
CA PRO A 162 -30.64 -22.77 -10.10
C PRO A 162 -30.26 -21.44 -9.43
N SER A 163 -31.17 -20.76 -8.75
CA SER A 163 -30.89 -19.51 -8.04
C SER A 163 -30.05 -19.77 -6.78
N GLU A 164 -29.34 -18.74 -6.33
CA GLU A 164 -28.50 -18.78 -5.13
C GLU A 164 -29.15 -18.00 -3.98
N TRP A 165 -29.25 -18.66 -2.83
CA TRP A 165 -29.78 -18.07 -1.61
C TRP A 165 -28.66 -17.47 -0.76
N LEU A 166 -28.74 -16.17 -0.44
CA LEU A 166 -27.69 -15.46 0.29
C LEU A 166 -27.82 -15.55 1.82
N GLY A 167 -28.86 -16.23 2.32
CA GLY A 167 -29.09 -16.47 3.73
C GLY A 167 -30.15 -15.55 4.37
N GLU A 168 -30.53 -15.88 5.60
CA GLU A 168 -31.56 -15.16 6.35
C GLU A 168 -31.21 -13.68 6.60
N GLY A 169 -32.23 -12.81 6.54
CA GLY A 169 -32.10 -11.38 6.84
C GLY A 169 -31.36 -10.55 5.78
N THR A 170 -30.88 -11.16 4.70
CA THR A 170 -30.27 -10.45 3.57
C THR A 170 -31.34 -9.74 2.72
N ASN A 171 -30.94 -8.70 1.98
CA ASN A 171 -31.84 -7.87 1.18
C ASN A 171 -31.24 -7.53 -0.19
N CYS A 172 -32.03 -6.89 -1.05
CA CYS A 172 -31.62 -6.53 -2.43
C CYS A 172 -31.08 -5.10 -2.57
N LEU A 173 -30.65 -4.44 -1.48
CA LEU A 173 -30.22 -3.04 -1.50
C LEU A 173 -28.98 -2.83 -0.60
N PRO A 174 -27.78 -2.58 -1.16
CA PRO A 174 -27.45 -2.56 -2.60
C PRO A 174 -27.64 -3.95 -3.26
N ASP A 175 -27.85 -3.99 -4.58
CA ASP A 175 -28.13 -5.25 -5.29
C ASP A 175 -26.95 -6.23 -5.14
N PRO A 176 -27.11 -7.34 -4.39
CA PRO A 176 -26.04 -8.30 -4.17
C PRO A 176 -25.85 -9.26 -5.35
N CYS A 177 -26.74 -9.22 -6.34
CA CYS A 177 -26.76 -10.15 -7.48
C CYS A 177 -26.05 -9.60 -8.71
N GLU A 178 -25.46 -8.40 -8.64
CA GLU A 178 -24.69 -7.85 -9.75
C GLU A 178 -23.56 -8.81 -10.19
N PRO A 179 -23.24 -8.88 -11.49
CA PRO A 179 -22.12 -9.70 -11.95
C PRO A 179 -20.85 -9.23 -11.27
N ALA A 180 -19.96 -10.16 -10.93
CA ALA A 180 -18.66 -9.82 -10.36
C ALA A 180 -17.97 -8.77 -11.26
N THR A 181 -17.83 -7.55 -10.74
CA THR A 181 -17.06 -6.48 -11.38
C THR A 181 -15.64 -6.52 -10.85
N GLY A 182 -14.71 -5.97 -11.62
CA GLY A 182 -13.29 -6.14 -11.34
C GLY A 182 -12.42 -5.44 -12.36
N ALA A 183 -11.11 -5.57 -12.14
CA ALA A 183 -10.09 -5.00 -12.99
C ALA A 183 -9.68 -6.01 -14.05
N CYS A 184 -9.66 -5.57 -15.31
CA CYS A 184 -9.12 -6.31 -16.43
C CYS A 184 -7.76 -5.72 -16.84
N CYS A 185 -6.71 -6.54 -16.74
CA CYS A 185 -5.34 -6.17 -17.08
C CYS A 185 -4.94 -6.75 -18.42
N VAL A 186 -4.70 -5.90 -19.42
CA VAL A 186 -4.19 -6.34 -20.72
C VAL A 186 -2.65 -6.33 -20.74
N GLU A 187 -2.05 -6.99 -21.73
CA GLU A 187 -0.58 -7.17 -21.84
C GLU A 187 0.21 -5.85 -21.89
N SER A 188 -0.41 -4.73 -22.30
CA SER A 188 0.21 -3.39 -22.27
C SER A 188 0.32 -2.78 -20.87
N GLY A 189 -0.31 -3.38 -19.86
CA GLY A 189 -0.46 -2.82 -18.51
C GLY A 189 -1.67 -1.89 -18.36
N ASP A 190 -2.47 -1.68 -19.40
CA ASP A 190 -3.71 -0.91 -19.31
C ASP A 190 -4.76 -1.67 -18.47
N CYS A 191 -5.49 -0.92 -17.64
CA CYS A 191 -6.58 -1.44 -16.81
C CYS A 191 -7.94 -0.92 -17.27
N THR A 192 -8.90 -1.83 -17.45
CA THR A 192 -10.31 -1.48 -17.63
C THR A 192 -11.16 -2.09 -16.51
N PHE A 193 -12.05 -1.28 -15.93
CA PHE A 193 -13.03 -1.76 -14.96
C PHE A 193 -14.31 -2.16 -15.69
N GLY A 194 -14.81 -3.36 -15.42
CA GLY A 194 -15.97 -3.88 -16.14
C GLY A 194 -16.40 -5.25 -15.62
N PHE A 195 -16.83 -6.11 -16.54
CA PHE A 195 -17.24 -7.48 -16.27
C PHE A 195 -16.21 -8.48 -16.80
N GLU A 196 -16.10 -9.65 -16.16
CA GLU A 196 -15.15 -10.71 -16.57
C GLU A 196 -15.33 -11.11 -18.04
N VAL A 197 -16.59 -11.17 -18.51
CA VAL A 197 -16.93 -11.57 -19.89
C VAL A 197 -16.39 -10.61 -20.95
N ASP A 198 -16.17 -9.34 -20.59
CA ASP A 198 -15.63 -8.31 -21.48
C ASP A 198 -14.10 -8.16 -21.32
N CYS A 199 -13.48 -8.96 -20.45
CA CYS A 199 -12.05 -8.88 -20.19
C CYS A 199 -11.25 -9.70 -21.22
N ASN A 200 -10.45 -9.01 -22.05
CA ASN A 200 -9.51 -9.62 -22.99
C ASN A 200 -8.09 -9.72 -22.41
N GLY A 201 -7.97 -9.95 -21.10
CA GLY A 201 -6.72 -9.91 -20.34
C GLY A 201 -6.80 -10.75 -19.06
N THR A 202 -5.94 -10.46 -18.10
CA THR A 202 -5.97 -11.06 -16.76
C THR A 202 -7.02 -10.38 -15.90
N TRP A 203 -7.99 -11.15 -15.43
CA TRP A 203 -9.09 -10.68 -14.59
C TRP A 203 -8.74 -10.72 -13.10
N THR A 204 -9.10 -9.67 -12.37
CA THR A 204 -9.03 -9.63 -10.90
C THR A 204 -10.39 -9.24 -10.33
N GLU A 205 -11.05 -10.20 -9.69
CA GLU A 205 -12.37 -10.03 -9.08
C GLU A 205 -12.34 -8.97 -7.97
N GLY A 206 -13.29 -8.03 -8.00
CA GLY A 206 -13.47 -6.97 -6.99
C GLY A 206 -12.42 -5.87 -6.99
N ALA A 207 -11.37 -5.94 -7.83
CA ALA A 207 -10.35 -4.91 -7.92
C ALA A 207 -10.82 -3.68 -8.72
N SER A 208 -10.39 -2.48 -8.30
CA SER A 208 -10.55 -1.24 -9.07
C SER A 208 -9.34 -1.00 -9.99
N CYS A 209 -9.48 -0.09 -10.97
CA CYS A 209 -8.35 0.43 -11.76
C CYS A 209 -7.70 1.69 -11.15
N ASP A 210 -8.07 2.04 -9.92
CA ASP A 210 -7.51 3.16 -9.17
C ASP A 210 -7.26 2.72 -7.72
N PRO A 211 -5.99 2.49 -7.32
CA PRO A 211 -4.78 2.51 -8.15
C PRO A 211 -4.77 1.38 -9.19
N ASN A 212 -4.08 1.55 -10.33
CA ASN A 212 -3.99 0.53 -11.38
C ASN A 212 -3.27 -0.73 -10.85
N PRO A 213 -3.93 -1.90 -10.77
CA PRO A 213 -3.36 -3.12 -10.23
C PRO A 213 -2.54 -3.92 -11.26
N CYS A 214 -2.52 -3.50 -12.52
CA CYS A 214 -1.89 -4.24 -13.61
C CYS A 214 -0.38 -4.04 -13.64
N ASP A 215 0.35 -5.12 -13.92
CA ASP A 215 1.80 -5.07 -14.11
C ASP A 215 2.14 -4.07 -15.23
N GLN A 216 2.88 -3.03 -14.88
CA GLN A 216 3.29 -2.01 -15.82
C GLN A 216 4.59 -2.44 -16.51
N PRO A 217 4.77 -2.15 -17.82
CA PRO A 217 6.03 -2.42 -18.49
C PRO A 217 7.14 -1.59 -17.83
N THR A 218 8.10 -2.28 -17.21
CA THR A 218 9.29 -1.65 -16.64
C THR A 218 10.39 -1.53 -17.67
N VAL A 219 11.15 -0.43 -17.59
CA VAL A 219 12.35 -0.21 -18.40
C VAL A 219 13.53 0.08 -17.47
N THR A 220 14.73 -0.21 -17.96
CA THR A 220 15.97 0.24 -17.34
C THR A 220 16.16 1.71 -17.72
N CYS A 221 16.24 2.59 -16.73
CA CYS A 221 16.38 4.03 -16.91
C CYS A 221 17.80 4.47 -16.54
N CYS A 222 18.51 5.07 -17.50
CA CYS A 222 19.86 5.58 -17.34
C CYS A 222 19.86 7.09 -17.10
N PHE A 223 20.54 7.52 -16.05
CA PHE A 223 20.65 8.94 -15.69
C PHE A 223 22.02 9.53 -16.07
N PRO A 224 22.12 10.86 -16.19
CA PRO A 224 23.37 11.53 -16.58
C PRO A 224 24.55 11.30 -15.62
N ASP A 225 24.30 10.94 -14.36
CA ASP A 225 25.32 10.62 -13.37
C ASP A 225 25.81 9.16 -13.45
N GLY A 226 25.35 8.40 -14.45
CA GLY A 226 25.65 6.98 -14.62
C GLY A 226 24.83 6.05 -13.72
N SER A 227 23.91 6.59 -12.91
CA SER A 227 22.99 5.77 -12.12
C SER A 227 21.98 5.05 -13.00
N CYS A 228 21.56 3.87 -12.53
CA CYS A 228 20.62 3.00 -13.21
C CYS A 228 19.51 2.57 -12.26
N THR A 229 18.26 2.69 -12.69
CA THR A 229 17.10 2.17 -11.96
C THR A 229 16.12 1.48 -12.89
N VAL A 230 15.47 0.42 -12.43
CA VAL A 230 14.34 -0.20 -13.13
C VAL A 230 13.05 0.46 -12.63
N VAL A 231 12.34 1.15 -13.52
CA VAL A 231 11.10 1.90 -13.22
C VAL A 231 10.05 1.64 -14.28
N VAL A 232 8.80 2.02 -14.05
CA VAL A 232 7.75 1.98 -15.08
C VAL A 232 8.14 2.87 -16.26
N ALA A 233 7.88 2.43 -17.49
CA ALA A 233 8.28 3.13 -18.72
C ALA A 233 7.91 4.63 -18.74
N SER A 234 6.75 5.00 -18.22
CA SER A 234 6.26 6.39 -18.15
C SER A 234 6.95 7.24 -17.07
N GLU A 235 7.60 6.60 -16.08
CA GLU A 235 8.29 7.26 -14.97
C GLU A 235 9.79 7.47 -15.25
N CYS A 236 10.33 6.88 -16.32
CA CYS A 236 11.71 7.10 -16.70
C CYS A 236 11.92 8.53 -17.21
N THR A 237 12.57 9.35 -16.38
CA THR A 237 12.97 10.73 -16.73
C THR A 237 14.33 10.81 -17.41
N GLY A 238 15.10 9.73 -17.37
CA GLY A 238 16.39 9.57 -18.04
C GLY A 238 16.27 9.00 -19.47
N VAL A 239 17.31 8.31 -19.91
CA VAL A 239 17.34 7.62 -21.20
C VAL A 239 16.96 6.14 -20.99
N PRO A 240 15.91 5.63 -21.65
CA PRO A 240 15.57 4.21 -21.61
C PRO A 240 16.66 3.36 -22.26
N SER A 241 17.02 2.25 -21.62
CA SER A 241 17.94 1.23 -22.12
C SER A 241 17.19 -0.06 -22.45
N ASP A 242 17.62 -0.76 -23.49
CA ASP A 242 17.11 -2.08 -23.86
C ASP A 242 17.57 -3.20 -22.91
N ALA A 243 18.44 -2.90 -21.95
CA ALA A 243 18.89 -3.85 -20.95
C ALA A 243 17.74 -4.27 -20.02
N PRO A 244 17.63 -5.55 -19.63
CA PRO A 244 16.56 -6.03 -18.77
C PRO A 244 16.76 -5.70 -17.28
N SER A 245 17.97 -5.30 -16.87
CA SER A 245 18.33 -5.01 -15.48
C SER A 245 19.48 -4.00 -15.38
N CYS A 246 19.70 -3.47 -14.17
CA CYS A 246 20.85 -2.63 -13.81
C CYS A 246 22.06 -3.42 -13.28
N ASP A 247 22.05 -4.75 -13.42
CA ASP A 247 23.14 -5.62 -13.00
C ASP A 247 23.50 -6.60 -14.13
N PRO A 248 24.66 -6.42 -14.80
CA PRO A 248 25.60 -5.30 -14.64
C PRO A 248 25.01 -3.95 -15.10
N ASN A 249 25.50 -2.82 -14.57
CA ASN A 249 24.99 -1.49 -14.92
C ASN A 249 25.23 -1.20 -16.43
N PRO A 250 24.17 -1.07 -17.25
CA PRO A 250 24.30 -0.83 -18.68
C PRO A 250 24.49 0.65 -19.05
N CYS A 251 24.40 1.56 -18.09
CA CYS A 251 24.44 3.00 -18.32
C CYS A 251 25.87 3.49 -18.43
N ASP A 252 26.10 4.47 -19.33
CA ASP A 252 27.39 5.11 -19.48
C ASP A 252 27.84 5.70 -18.13
N GLN A 253 28.99 5.24 -17.65
CA GLN A 253 29.55 5.72 -16.39
C GLN A 253 30.31 7.03 -16.62
N PRO A 254 30.26 7.98 -15.66
CA PRO A 254 31.08 9.17 -15.75
C PRO A 254 32.56 8.79 -15.84
N THR A 255 33.28 9.44 -16.75
CA THR A 255 34.72 9.27 -16.90
C THR A 255 35.46 10.33 -16.11
N GLY A 256 36.64 9.97 -15.63
CA GLY A 256 37.55 10.86 -14.91
C GLY A 256 39.01 10.51 -15.20
N SER A 257 39.92 11.30 -14.66
CA SER A 257 41.36 11.10 -14.84
C SER A 257 41.87 10.01 -13.89
N CYS A 258 42.49 8.97 -14.45
CA CYS A 258 43.19 7.93 -13.70
C CYS A 258 44.69 8.20 -13.72
N CYS A 259 45.25 8.57 -12.57
CA CYS A 259 46.64 8.99 -12.42
C CYS A 259 47.54 7.87 -11.89
N PHE A 260 48.51 7.48 -12.70
CA PHE A 260 49.51 6.48 -12.37
C PHE A 260 50.73 7.12 -11.68
N VAL A 261 51.51 6.29 -10.97
CA VAL A 261 52.70 6.71 -10.20
C VAL A 261 53.82 7.31 -11.07
N GLY A 262 53.72 7.24 -12.41
CA GLY A 262 54.63 7.86 -13.37
C GLY A 262 54.13 9.18 -14.00
N GLY A 263 52.98 9.70 -13.56
CA GLY A 263 52.36 10.89 -14.16
C GLY A 263 51.53 10.61 -15.42
N ASP A 264 51.46 9.35 -15.88
CA ASP A 264 50.54 8.95 -16.94
C ASP A 264 49.09 9.16 -16.51
N CYS A 265 48.29 9.73 -17.40
CA CYS A 265 46.86 9.94 -17.21
C CYS A 265 46.07 9.17 -18.26
N THR A 266 45.07 8.42 -17.84
CA THR A 266 44.08 7.83 -18.75
C THR A 266 42.67 8.27 -18.37
N LEU A 267 41.85 8.61 -19.37
CA LEU A 267 40.44 8.92 -19.16
C LEU A 267 39.66 7.60 -19.09
N THR A 268 39.12 7.28 -17.92
CA THR A 268 38.42 6.01 -17.68
C THR A 268 37.39 6.14 -16.56
N THR A 269 36.58 5.11 -16.34
CA THR A 269 35.62 5.05 -15.23
C THR A 269 36.33 4.80 -13.90
N GLU A 270 35.71 5.15 -12.77
CA GLU A 270 36.28 4.88 -11.44
C GLU A 270 36.58 3.38 -11.25
N ALA A 271 35.66 2.51 -11.68
CA ALA A 271 35.78 1.06 -11.55
C ALA A 271 36.97 0.48 -12.34
N ASP A 272 37.29 1.09 -13.49
CA ASP A 272 38.37 0.64 -14.38
C ASP A 272 39.72 1.30 -14.06
N CYS A 273 39.80 2.19 -13.06
CA CYS A 273 41.04 2.84 -12.67
C CYS A 273 41.80 2.03 -11.61
N PRO A 274 42.96 1.42 -11.93
CA PRO A 274 43.77 0.70 -10.95
C PRO A 274 44.63 1.63 -10.06
N ALA A 275 44.54 2.95 -10.25
CA ALA A 275 45.40 3.95 -9.64
C ALA A 275 44.56 5.05 -8.96
N THR A 276 45.09 6.27 -8.82
CA THR A 276 44.33 7.36 -8.18
C THR A 276 43.34 7.95 -9.19
N TRP A 277 42.05 7.78 -8.95
CA TRP A 277 40.99 8.34 -9.79
C TRP A 277 40.52 9.71 -9.26
N THR A 278 40.20 10.63 -10.17
CA THR A 278 39.62 11.94 -9.86
C THR A 278 38.39 12.19 -10.73
N ASP A 279 37.29 12.60 -10.10
CA ASP A 279 36.00 12.82 -10.75
C ASP A 279 36.01 14.02 -11.72
N GLY A 280 35.43 13.84 -12.91
CA GLY A 280 35.16 14.90 -13.88
C GLY A 280 36.36 15.59 -14.55
N GLU A 281 37.59 15.27 -14.15
CA GLU A 281 38.80 15.85 -14.72
C GLU A 281 39.22 15.15 -16.02
N ALA A 282 39.54 15.93 -17.04
CA ALA A 282 40.13 15.42 -18.29
C ALA A 282 41.63 15.20 -18.13
N CYS A 283 42.25 14.41 -19.01
CA CYS A 283 43.72 14.27 -19.06
C CYS A 283 44.43 15.41 -19.82
N GLU A 284 43.69 16.43 -20.27
CA GLU A 284 44.23 17.58 -20.98
C GLU A 284 43.60 18.87 -20.44
N PRO A 285 44.36 19.72 -19.70
CA PRO A 285 45.74 19.54 -19.25
C PRO A 285 45.91 18.34 -18.30
N ASN A 286 47.07 17.66 -18.32
CA ASN A 286 47.31 16.48 -17.47
C ASN A 286 47.30 16.87 -15.97
N PRO A 287 46.31 16.41 -15.17
CA PRO A 287 46.20 16.76 -13.76
C PRO A 287 47.11 15.91 -12.86
N CYS A 288 47.75 14.86 -13.40
CA CYS A 288 48.54 13.92 -12.62
C CYS A 288 49.92 14.49 -12.28
N GLU A 289 50.37 14.27 -11.05
CA GLU A 289 51.70 14.67 -10.59
C GLU A 289 52.78 14.05 -11.48
N GLN A 290 53.58 14.90 -12.13
CA GLN A 290 54.64 14.48 -13.03
C GLN A 290 55.92 14.16 -12.23
N PRO A 291 56.66 13.10 -12.59
CA PRO A 291 57.91 12.77 -11.92
C PRO A 291 58.96 13.86 -12.18
N THR A 292 59.61 14.32 -11.10
CA THR A 292 60.77 15.20 -11.21
C THR A 292 62.03 14.40 -11.52
N GLY A 293 62.99 15.02 -12.22
CA GLY A 293 64.31 14.44 -12.51
C GLY A 293 65.42 15.48 -12.50
N SER A 294 66.66 15.05 -12.70
CA SER A 294 67.81 15.96 -12.82
C SER A 294 67.84 16.60 -14.20
N CYS A 295 67.98 17.91 -14.25
CA CYS A 295 68.23 18.67 -15.45
C CYS A 295 69.66 19.20 -15.43
N CYS A 296 70.46 18.74 -16.39
CA CYS A 296 71.85 19.13 -16.58
C CYS A 296 71.94 20.27 -17.59
N ALA A 297 72.25 21.46 -17.08
CA ALA A 297 72.56 22.60 -17.92
C ALA A 297 73.92 22.42 -18.61
N PRO A 298 74.18 23.14 -19.72
CA PRO A 298 75.44 23.04 -20.46
C PRO A 298 76.70 23.39 -19.65
N ASP A 299 76.57 24.15 -18.56
CA ASP A 299 77.66 24.53 -17.65
C ASP A 299 77.92 23.50 -16.54
N GLY A 300 77.26 22.34 -16.58
CA GLY A 300 77.38 21.30 -15.57
C GLY A 300 76.50 21.52 -14.32
N THR A 301 75.70 22.60 -14.28
CA THR A 301 74.74 22.86 -13.20
C THR A 301 73.60 21.84 -13.24
N CYS A 302 73.33 21.21 -12.09
CA CYS A 302 72.19 20.32 -11.92
C CYS A 302 71.05 21.00 -11.17
N SER A 303 69.82 20.82 -11.66
CA SER A 303 68.58 21.21 -10.94
C SER A 303 67.56 20.07 -10.98
N VAL A 304 66.73 19.91 -9.94
CA VAL A 304 65.61 18.95 -9.95
C VAL A 304 64.36 19.65 -10.47
N THR A 305 63.84 19.21 -11.61
CA THR A 305 62.67 19.82 -12.27
C THR A 305 61.88 18.79 -13.11
N LEU A 306 60.78 19.22 -13.71
CA LEU A 306 60.01 18.44 -14.69
C LEU A 306 60.72 18.41 -16.05
N ASP A 307 60.55 17.33 -16.82
CA ASP A 307 61.13 17.19 -18.17
C ASP A 307 60.79 18.39 -19.06
N ALA A 308 59.52 18.80 -19.07
CA ALA A 308 59.03 19.94 -19.85
C ALA A 308 59.66 21.29 -19.46
N GLU A 309 60.21 21.40 -18.25
CA GLU A 309 60.85 22.62 -17.74
C GLU A 309 62.38 22.56 -17.83
N CYS A 310 62.94 21.44 -18.28
CA CYS A 310 64.38 21.26 -18.40
C CYS A 310 64.94 21.87 -19.70
N ASN A 311 65.81 22.87 -19.56
CA ASN A 311 66.55 23.48 -20.67
C ASN A 311 67.97 22.88 -20.77
N GLY A 312 68.07 21.56 -20.92
CA GLY A 312 69.33 20.83 -20.88
C GLY A 312 69.17 19.35 -21.15
N VAL A 313 70.09 18.53 -20.65
CA VAL A 313 69.96 17.06 -20.70
C VAL A 313 69.16 16.61 -19.48
N TRP A 314 68.00 16.02 -19.71
CA TRP A 314 67.13 15.50 -18.65
C TRP A 314 67.43 14.04 -18.31
N ILE A 315 67.45 13.73 -17.01
CA ILE A 315 67.66 12.38 -16.47
C ILE A 315 66.44 12.01 -15.62
N VAL A 316 65.69 11.01 -16.10
CA VAL A 316 64.49 10.49 -15.43
C VAL A 316 64.82 9.98 -14.02
N PHE A 317 64.03 10.41 -13.04
CA PHE A 317 64.25 10.13 -11.60
C PHE A 317 65.66 10.47 -11.07
N GLY A 318 66.38 11.37 -11.77
CA GLY A 318 67.67 11.85 -11.31
C GLY A 318 67.58 12.67 -10.02
N VAL A 319 68.66 12.64 -9.24
CA VAL A 319 68.93 13.58 -8.14
C VAL A 319 70.18 14.39 -8.46
N CYS A 320 70.36 15.54 -7.84
CA CYS A 320 71.55 16.40 -8.04
C CYS A 320 72.65 16.18 -6.99
N GLU A 321 72.48 15.19 -6.11
CA GLU A 321 73.46 14.82 -5.09
C GLU A 321 73.66 13.29 -5.08
N PRO A 322 74.81 12.77 -5.54
CA PRO A 322 75.91 13.49 -6.20
C PRO A 322 75.49 14.07 -7.57
N ASN A 323 76.15 15.14 -8.04
CA ASN A 323 75.84 15.79 -9.32
C ASN A 323 76.08 14.80 -10.48
N PRO A 324 75.05 14.36 -11.22
CA PRO A 324 75.19 13.41 -12.32
C PRO A 324 75.61 14.07 -13.64
N CYS A 325 75.68 15.41 -13.69
CA CYS A 325 75.97 16.15 -14.90
C CYS A 325 77.46 16.16 -15.20
N GLU A 326 77.82 15.97 -16.47
CA GLU A 326 79.20 16.11 -16.93
C GLU A 326 79.71 17.50 -16.58
N GLN A 327 80.83 17.57 -15.87
CA GLN A 327 81.43 18.83 -15.46
C GLN A 327 82.26 19.40 -16.61
N PRO A 328 82.31 20.74 -16.78
CA PRO A 328 83.19 21.35 -17.77
C PRO A 328 84.64 20.99 -17.43
N THR A 329 85.37 20.54 -18.45
CA THR A 329 86.81 20.29 -18.34
C THR A 329 87.59 21.52 -18.80
N GLY A 330 88.81 21.64 -18.31
CA GLY A 330 89.70 22.75 -18.61
C GLY A 330 91.16 22.34 -18.53
N SER A 331 92.05 23.29 -18.80
CA SER A 331 93.49 23.07 -18.76
C SER A 331 93.97 23.20 -17.32
N CYS A 332 94.64 22.15 -16.85
CA CYS A 332 95.29 22.13 -15.56
C CYS A 332 96.80 22.26 -15.76
N CYS A 333 97.34 23.38 -15.29
CA CYS A 333 98.75 23.70 -15.38
C CYS A 333 99.48 23.25 -14.11
N LEU A 334 100.32 22.24 -14.27
CA LEU A 334 101.18 21.74 -13.22
C LEU A 334 102.45 22.60 -13.12
N ASP A 335 103.10 22.58 -11.95
CA ASP A 335 104.31 23.37 -11.67
C ASP A 335 105.49 23.07 -12.62
N ASP A 336 105.50 21.90 -13.27
CA ASP A 336 106.52 21.51 -14.25
C ASP A 336 106.27 22.04 -15.67
N GLY A 337 105.21 22.83 -15.87
CA GLY A 337 104.78 23.35 -17.16
C GLY A 337 103.97 22.36 -18.01
N SER A 338 103.69 21.16 -17.48
CA SER A 338 102.81 20.18 -18.12
C SER A 338 101.35 20.66 -18.07
N CYS A 339 100.63 20.43 -19.16
CA CYS A 339 99.20 20.68 -19.24
C CYS A 339 98.44 19.36 -19.37
N GLN A 340 97.39 19.19 -18.58
CA GLN A 340 96.41 18.12 -18.75
C GLN A 340 94.99 18.68 -18.79
N VAL A 341 94.11 18.06 -19.58
CA VAL A 341 92.68 18.40 -19.61
C VAL A 341 91.98 17.61 -18.50
N THR A 342 91.42 18.29 -17.51
CA THR A 342 90.73 17.66 -16.37
C THR A 342 89.65 18.59 -15.79
N GLU A 343 88.81 18.06 -14.90
CA GLU A 343 87.86 18.85 -14.11
C GLU A 343 88.58 19.67 -13.04
N GLU A 344 88.04 20.83 -12.65
CA GLU A 344 88.64 21.73 -11.65
C GLU A 344 88.99 21.00 -10.35
N ALA A 345 88.08 20.18 -9.84
CA ALA A 345 88.26 19.43 -8.59
C ALA A 345 89.37 18.36 -8.66
N ALA A 346 89.76 17.94 -9.86
CA ALA A 346 90.81 16.95 -10.09
C ALA A 346 92.14 17.58 -10.55
N CYS A 347 92.25 18.92 -10.55
CA CYS A 347 93.47 19.63 -10.86
C CYS A 347 94.30 19.88 -9.59
N ASP A 348 95.54 19.37 -9.57
CA ASP A 348 96.53 19.62 -8.51
C ASP A 348 97.38 20.91 -8.76
N GLY A 349 96.96 21.76 -9.70
CA GLY A 349 97.67 22.97 -10.12
C GLY A 349 96.72 24.14 -10.41
N GLU A 350 97.16 25.11 -11.23
CA GLU A 350 96.31 26.22 -11.65
C GLU A 350 95.38 25.75 -12.77
N TRP A 351 94.06 25.84 -12.55
CA TRP A 351 93.04 25.40 -13.50
C TRP A 351 92.39 26.58 -14.22
N THR A 352 92.15 26.43 -15.52
CA THR A 352 91.44 27.41 -16.36
C THR A 352 90.29 26.78 -17.12
N GLU A 353 89.11 27.38 -17.02
CA GLU A 353 87.86 26.88 -17.57
C GLU A 353 87.85 26.92 -19.12
N PHE A 354 87.36 25.84 -19.75
CA PHE A 354 87.15 25.70 -21.20
C PHE A 354 88.39 25.84 -22.10
N GLU A 355 89.60 25.83 -21.55
CA GLU A 355 90.84 25.79 -22.33
C GLU A 355 91.37 24.37 -22.51
N ASP A 356 91.81 24.04 -23.72
CA ASP A 356 92.49 22.78 -24.02
C ASP A 356 94.01 22.95 -23.95
N CYS A 357 94.75 21.86 -23.82
CA CYS A 357 96.21 21.87 -23.76
C CYS A 357 96.92 22.03 -25.13
N THR A 358 96.22 22.48 -26.17
CA THR A 358 96.77 22.61 -27.53
C THR A 358 96.36 23.94 -28.20
N PRO A 359 97.30 24.91 -28.36
CA PRO A 359 98.68 24.90 -27.86
C PRO A 359 98.74 24.92 -26.33
N ASN A 360 99.84 24.45 -25.71
CA ASN A 360 99.99 24.42 -24.26
C ASN A 360 99.87 25.84 -23.68
N PRO A 361 98.80 26.18 -22.92
CA PRO A 361 98.62 27.51 -22.35
C PRO A 361 99.47 27.74 -21.09
N CYS A 362 100.05 26.67 -20.52
CA CYS A 362 100.72 26.72 -19.24
C CYS A 362 102.07 27.44 -19.31
N PRO A 363 102.39 28.28 -18.31
CA PRO A 363 103.71 28.89 -18.18
C PRO A 363 104.79 27.81 -18.24
N GLN A 364 105.73 27.94 -19.16
CA GLN A 364 106.84 27.01 -19.30
C GLN A 364 107.93 27.35 -18.28
N PRO A 365 108.52 26.37 -17.58
CA PRO A 365 109.55 26.64 -16.59
C PRO A 365 110.80 27.20 -17.28
N GLU A 366 111.37 28.25 -16.69
CA GLU A 366 112.66 28.78 -17.11
C GLU A 366 113.79 27.94 -16.52
N GLY A 367 114.94 27.95 -17.19
CA GLY A 367 116.14 27.22 -16.78
C GLY A 367 117.41 27.91 -17.25
N SER A 368 118.56 27.44 -16.79
CA SER A 368 119.86 27.98 -17.18
C SER A 368 120.23 27.48 -18.56
N CYS A 369 120.53 28.39 -19.48
CA CYS A 369 121.02 28.11 -20.81
C CYS A 369 122.53 28.39 -20.86
N CYS A 370 123.32 27.34 -21.10
CA CYS A 370 124.76 27.40 -21.24
C CYS A 370 125.16 27.37 -22.72
N VAL A 371 125.71 28.47 -23.23
CA VAL A 371 126.27 28.51 -24.58
C VAL A 371 127.76 28.18 -24.57
N ASP A 372 128.32 27.75 -25.70
CA ASP A 372 129.71 27.29 -25.85
C ASP A 372 130.80 28.27 -25.34
N THR A 373 130.44 29.55 -25.14
CA THR A 373 131.34 30.58 -24.58
C THR A 373 131.43 30.58 -23.05
N GLY A 374 130.63 29.76 -22.36
CA GLY A 374 130.55 29.71 -20.89
C GLY A 374 129.59 30.74 -20.28
N ASP A 375 128.87 31.49 -21.12
CA ASP A 375 127.85 32.45 -20.68
C ASP A 375 126.55 31.72 -20.29
N CYS A 376 125.96 32.14 -19.17
CA CYS A 376 124.69 31.61 -18.67
C CYS A 376 123.58 32.65 -18.75
N THR A 377 122.42 32.28 -19.29
CA THR A 377 121.18 33.07 -19.20
C THR A 377 120.02 32.23 -18.69
N VAL A 378 119.10 32.82 -17.92
CA VAL A 378 117.84 32.17 -17.55
C VAL A 378 116.83 32.42 -18.67
N THR A 379 116.36 31.36 -19.30
CA THR A 379 115.44 31.42 -20.43
C THR A 379 114.65 30.11 -20.58
N LEU A 380 113.65 30.10 -21.47
CA LEU A 380 112.92 28.88 -21.85
C LEU A 380 113.83 27.94 -22.65
N GLU A 381 113.62 26.63 -22.52
CA GLU A 381 114.36 25.61 -23.29
C GLU A 381 114.34 25.91 -24.79
N SER A 382 113.16 26.26 -25.33
CA SER A 382 112.98 26.58 -26.75
C SER A 382 113.75 27.82 -27.23
N GLN A 383 114.17 28.68 -26.32
CA GLN A 383 114.93 29.90 -26.59
C GLN A 383 116.42 29.73 -26.28
N CYS A 384 116.83 28.56 -25.79
CA CYS A 384 118.22 28.25 -25.53
C CYS A 384 118.92 27.70 -26.79
N ASN A 385 120.06 28.29 -27.16
CA ASN A 385 120.93 27.83 -28.24
C ASN A 385 122.18 27.13 -27.68
N GLY A 386 122.01 26.29 -26.67
CA GLY A 386 123.07 25.61 -25.93
C GLY A 386 122.53 24.53 -25.00
N ASP A 387 123.32 24.10 -24.01
CA ASP A 387 122.90 23.12 -23.03
C ASP A 387 121.93 23.77 -22.02
N TRP A 388 120.66 23.37 -22.06
CA TRP A 388 119.63 23.87 -21.16
C TRP A 388 119.41 22.93 -19.98
N THR A 389 119.31 23.49 -18.77
CA THR A 389 118.98 22.74 -17.55
C THR A 389 117.73 23.32 -16.90
N MET A 390 116.69 22.49 -16.80
CA MET A 390 115.40 22.84 -16.20
C MET A 390 115.53 23.31 -14.75
N PHE A 391 114.84 24.40 -14.39
CA PHE A 391 114.82 25.03 -13.06
C PHE A 391 116.16 25.52 -12.52
N ALA A 392 117.26 25.36 -13.26
CA ALA A 392 118.55 25.88 -12.85
C ALA A 392 118.61 27.40 -13.10
N ASN A 393 119.36 28.10 -12.26
CA ASN A 393 119.64 29.52 -12.42
C ASN A 393 121.13 29.72 -12.78
N CYS A 394 121.55 30.96 -13.00
CA CYS A 394 122.93 31.30 -13.32
C CYS A 394 123.79 31.67 -12.10
N GLU A 395 123.36 31.32 -10.88
CA GLU A 395 124.05 31.65 -9.64
C GLU A 395 124.08 30.47 -8.66
N PRO A 396 125.24 29.77 -8.52
CA PRO A 396 126.50 29.96 -9.25
C PRO A 396 126.38 29.53 -10.72
N ASN A 397 127.22 30.09 -11.61
CA ASN A 397 127.19 29.76 -13.05
C ASN A 397 127.46 28.26 -13.27
N PRO A 398 126.49 27.49 -13.81
CA PRO A 398 126.64 26.05 -14.02
C PRO A 398 127.40 25.69 -15.32
N CYS A 399 127.75 26.67 -16.16
CA CYS A 399 128.40 26.48 -17.44
C CYS A 399 129.93 26.43 -17.26
N GLU A 400 130.49 25.22 -17.05
CA GLU A 400 131.95 24.99 -16.92
C GLU A 400 132.64 24.64 -18.25
#